data_AF-A0A4S1FCU0-F1
#
_entry.id   AF-A0A4S1FCU0-F1
#
_cell.length_a   1.000
_cell.length_b   1.000
_cell.length_c   1.000
_cell.angle_alpha   90.00
_cell.angle_beta   90.00
_cell.angle_gamma   90.00
#
_symmetry.space_group_name_H-M   'P 1'
#
loop_
_entity.id
_entity.type
_entity.pdbx_description
1 polymer ?
#
loop_
_entity_poly.entity_id
_entity_poly.type
_entity_poly.pdbx_seq_one_letter_code
_entity_poly.pdbx_strand_id
1 'polypeptide(L)'
;MKGKIRVVTFDGPPDPDKIKPGQAGVNLAWLNELSENPPPKNKHWPAMIREMVMNPRSDGTAPTNDEMAAKLQVFRDTVARAKKRWQKIGVIYRVNYNGVYAYSPKMLIMKDEKGDVVKLPAIDVRVASELVAYH
;
A
#
# COMPACT_ATOMS: atom_id res chain seq x y z
N MET A 1 -20.55 -8.12 1.75
CA MET A 1 -19.69 -6.96 1.47
C MET A 1 -18.66 -6.85 2.59
N LYS A 2 -17.38 -7.15 2.34
CA LYS A 2 -16.33 -6.94 3.38
C LYS A 2 -16.19 -5.44 3.62
N GLY A 3 -16.22 -5.04 4.89
CA GLY A 3 -16.27 -3.64 5.32
C GLY A 3 -15.12 -2.82 4.73
N LYS A 4 -15.42 -1.59 4.33
CA LYS A 4 -14.41 -0.63 3.86
C LYS A 4 -13.49 -0.31 5.04
N ILE A 5 -12.19 -0.60 4.91
CA ILE A 5 -11.20 -0.27 5.93
C ILE A 5 -11.19 1.24 6.14
N ARG A 6 -11.26 1.67 7.40
CA ARG A 6 -11.16 3.08 7.74
C ARG A 6 -9.68 3.48 7.76
N VAL A 7 -9.33 4.42 6.90
CA VAL A 7 -7.98 4.99 6.85
C VAL A 7 -7.87 6.18 7.79
N VAL A 8 -6.79 6.23 8.55
CA VAL A 8 -6.34 7.37 9.36
C VAL A 8 -4.97 7.82 8.86
N THR A 9 -4.76 9.13 8.76
CA THR A 9 -3.56 9.71 8.16
C THR A 9 -2.61 10.26 9.20
N PHE A 10 -1.31 10.16 8.92
CA PHE A 10 -0.20 10.64 9.74
C PHE A 10 0.71 11.54 8.90
N ASP A 11 1.33 12.55 9.51
CA ASP A 11 2.30 13.45 8.87
C ASP A 11 3.72 12.84 8.77
N GLY A 12 3.83 11.53 8.96
CA GLY A 12 5.05 10.73 8.91
C GLY A 12 4.72 9.24 8.93
N PRO A 13 5.70 8.35 9.15
CA PRO A 13 5.45 6.92 9.28
C PRO A 13 4.33 6.63 10.29
N PRO A 14 3.37 5.73 9.99
CA PRO A 14 2.25 5.47 10.88
C PRO A 14 2.72 4.90 12.21
N ASP A 15 2.13 5.37 13.31
CA ASP A 15 2.36 4.86 14.66
C ASP A 15 1.33 3.75 14.97
N PRO A 16 1.74 2.48 15.12
CA PRO A 16 0.82 1.37 15.39
C PRO A 16 -0.08 1.60 16.60
N ASP A 17 0.40 2.25 17.66
CA ASP A 17 -0.33 2.42 18.91
C ASP A 17 -1.50 3.40 18.76
N LYS A 18 -1.43 4.29 17.76
CA LYS A 18 -2.48 5.25 17.42
C LYS A 18 -3.51 4.70 16.42
N ILE A 19 -3.29 3.50 15.89
CA ILE A 19 -4.22 2.82 14.97
C ILE A 19 -5.17 1.95 15.78
N LYS A 20 -6.48 2.06 15.52
CA LYS A 20 -7.51 1.22 16.17
C LYS A 20 -7.74 -0.08 15.39
N PRO A 21 -8.34 -1.11 16.01
CA PRO A 21 -8.75 -2.32 15.30
C PRO A 21 -9.61 -2.01 14.06
N GLY A 22 -9.36 -2.73 12.97
CA GLY A 22 -10.04 -2.55 11.67
C GLY A 22 -9.65 -1.27 10.91
N GLN A 23 -8.60 -0.57 11.33
CA GLN A 23 -8.10 0.64 10.67
C GLN A 23 -6.75 0.42 9.99
N ALA A 24 -6.47 1.28 9.01
CA ALA A 24 -5.15 1.44 8.42
C ALA A 24 -4.62 2.84 8.68
N GLY A 25 -3.39 2.93 9.19
CA GLY A 25 -2.63 4.15 9.29
C GLY A 25 -1.81 4.39 8.03
N VAL A 26 -1.85 5.60 7.47
CA VAL A 26 -1.16 5.97 6.24
C VAL A 26 -0.23 7.16 6.47
N ASN A 27 1.00 7.08 5.97
CA ASN A 27 1.93 8.20 5.88
C ASN A 27 1.51 9.16 4.77
N LEU A 28 0.73 10.18 5.13
CA LEU A 28 0.17 11.14 4.19
C LEU A 28 1.23 12.05 3.60
N ALA A 29 2.24 12.44 4.38
CA ALA A 29 3.34 13.27 3.91
C ALA A 29 4.08 12.58 2.75
N TRP A 30 4.46 11.31 2.93
CA TRP A 30 5.13 10.55 1.87
C TRP A 30 4.20 10.26 0.68
N LEU A 31 2.92 9.95 0.93
CA LEU A 31 1.94 9.77 -0.15
C LEU A 31 1.78 11.03 -1.02
N ASN A 32 1.76 12.22 -0.40
CA ASN A 32 1.68 13.50 -1.11
C ASN A 32 2.93 13.73 -1.95
N GLU A 33 4.12 13.55 -1.36
CA GLU A 33 5.41 13.68 -2.07
C GLU A 33 5.46 12.79 -3.33
N LEU A 34 5.05 11.52 -3.20
CA LEU A 34 5.01 10.57 -4.31
C LEU A 34 3.95 10.91 -5.36
N SER A 35 2.86 11.56 -4.95
CA SER A 35 1.79 12.00 -5.85
C SER A 35 2.19 13.23 -6.66
N GLU A 36 2.95 14.14 -6.05
CA GLU A 36 3.38 15.41 -6.65
C GLU A 36 4.59 15.24 -7.57
N ASN A 37 5.34 14.15 -7.43
CA ASN A 37 6.50 13.81 -8.26
C ASN A 37 6.26 12.57 -9.14
N PRO A 38 5.26 12.59 -10.04
CA PRO A 38 4.98 11.43 -10.88
C PRO A 38 6.13 11.19 -11.87
N PRO A 39 6.40 9.92 -12.24
CA PRO A 39 7.30 9.63 -13.35
C PRO A 39 6.84 10.35 -14.62
N PRO A 40 7.77 10.85 -15.45
CA PRO A 40 7.42 11.49 -16.71
C PRO A 40 6.48 10.59 -17.53
N LYS A 41 5.41 11.19 -18.08
CA LYS A 41 4.39 10.55 -18.95
C LYS A 41 3.27 9.74 -18.28
N ASN A 42 3.16 9.67 -16.94
CA ASN A 42 2.04 8.95 -16.31
C ASN A 42 1.04 9.90 -15.62
N LYS A 43 0.07 10.43 -16.39
CA LYS A 43 -1.00 11.31 -15.88
C LYS A 43 -1.90 10.66 -14.81
N HIS A 44 -1.97 9.33 -14.77
CA HIS A 44 -2.78 8.60 -13.81
C HIS A 44 -2.03 8.27 -12.52
N TRP A 45 -0.72 8.51 -12.46
CA TRP A 45 0.10 8.13 -11.31
C TRP A 45 -0.42 8.65 -9.96
N PRO A 46 -0.76 9.95 -9.82
CA PRO A 46 -1.24 10.48 -8.54
C PRO A 46 -2.55 9.82 -8.11
N ALA A 47 -3.49 9.64 -9.05
CA ALA A 47 -4.75 8.97 -8.80
C ALA A 47 -4.56 7.48 -8.43
N MET A 48 -3.67 6.77 -9.14
CA MET A 48 -3.44 5.35 -8.88
C MET A 48 -2.77 5.10 -7.53
N ILE A 49 -1.76 5.89 -7.13
CA ILE A 49 -1.09 5.67 -5.85
C ILE A 49 -2.02 6.03 -4.68
N ARG A 50 -2.77 7.14 -4.78
CA ARG A 50 -3.75 7.52 -3.77
C ARG A 50 -4.85 6.47 -3.65
N GLU A 51 -5.41 6.00 -4.76
CA GLU A 51 -6.46 4.96 -4.72
C GLU A 51 -5.95 3.68 -4.05
N MET A 52 -4.75 3.23 -4.41
CA MET A 52 -4.13 2.04 -3.82
C MET A 52 -3.99 2.19 -2.30
N VAL A 53 -3.30 3.25 -1.85
CA VAL A 53 -2.93 3.45 -0.44
C VAL A 53 -4.15 3.80 0.43
N MET A 54 -5.10 4.57 -0.09
CA MET A 54 -6.29 5.00 0.67
C MET A 54 -7.41 3.95 0.66
N ASN A 55 -7.28 2.87 -0.12
CA ASN A 55 -8.26 1.78 -0.15
C ASN A 55 -7.55 0.41 -0.10
N PRO A 56 -6.81 0.10 0.99
CA PRO A 56 -6.20 -1.21 1.15
C PRO A 56 -7.28 -2.29 1.28
N ARG A 57 -6.92 -3.53 0.92
CA ARG A 57 -7.79 -4.68 1.16
C ARG A 57 -7.79 -5.03 2.65
N SER A 58 -8.86 -5.67 3.12
CA SER A 58 -9.02 -6.01 4.53
C SER A 58 -8.00 -7.04 5.06
N ASP A 59 -7.28 -7.69 4.17
CA ASP A 59 -6.22 -8.66 4.48
C ASP A 59 -4.82 -8.00 4.50
N GLY A 60 -4.75 -6.67 4.47
CA GLY A 60 -3.49 -5.91 4.46
C GLY A 60 -2.78 -5.86 3.09
N THR A 61 -3.35 -6.51 2.07
CA THR A 61 -2.78 -6.48 0.72
C THR A 61 -3.20 -5.22 -0.05
N ALA A 62 -2.39 -4.84 -1.04
CA ALA A 62 -2.78 -3.83 -2.01
C ALA A 62 -3.88 -4.39 -2.94
N PRO A 63 -4.85 -3.56 -3.37
CA PRO A 63 -5.81 -3.93 -4.41
C PRO A 63 -5.13 -4.56 -5.61
N THR A 64 -5.75 -5.55 -6.27
CA THR A 64 -5.23 -6.20 -7.47
C THR A 64 -5.11 -5.23 -8.64
N ASN A 65 -4.41 -5.63 -9.70
CA ASN A 65 -4.29 -4.78 -10.89
C ASN A 65 -5.66 -4.56 -11.56
N ASP A 66 -6.50 -5.59 -11.56
CA ASP A 66 -7.83 -5.58 -12.17
C ASP A 66 -8.81 -4.70 -11.37
N GLU A 67 -8.78 -4.79 -10.03
CA GLU A 67 -9.58 -3.90 -9.16
C GLU A 67 -9.24 -2.42 -9.40
N MET A 68 -7.94 -2.09 -9.43
CA MET A 68 -7.48 -0.72 -9.69
C MET A 68 -7.81 -0.25 -11.12
N ALA A 69 -7.61 -1.12 -12.11
CA ALA A 69 -7.89 -0.81 -13.51
C ALA A 69 -9.36 -0.50 -13.75
N ALA A 70 -10.26 -1.34 -13.21
CA ALA A 70 -11.70 -1.13 -13.27
C ALA A 70 -12.11 0.17 -12.57
N LYS A 71 -11.58 0.42 -11.37
CA LYS A 71 -11.91 1.60 -10.55
C LYS A 71 -11.48 2.92 -11.19
N LEU A 72 -10.29 2.94 -11.80
CA LEU A 72 -9.68 4.15 -12.35
C LEU A 72 -9.86 4.29 -13.86
N GLN A 73 -10.55 3.34 -14.49
CA GLN A 73 -10.78 3.28 -15.94
C GLN A 73 -9.48 3.38 -16.75
N VAL A 74 -8.47 2.62 -16.33
CA VAL A 74 -7.17 2.51 -17.01
C VAL A 74 -6.88 1.05 -17.37
N PHE A 75 -5.95 0.83 -18.30
CA PHE A 75 -5.51 -0.52 -18.61
C PHE A 75 -4.79 -1.19 -17.42
N ARG A 76 -5.06 -2.48 -17.23
CA ARG A 76 -4.40 -3.35 -16.23
C ARG A 76 -2.86 -3.24 -16.27
N ASP A 77 -2.29 -3.20 -17.46
CA ASP A 77 -0.83 -3.10 -17.64
C ASP A 77 -0.26 -1.75 -17.20
N THR A 78 -1.05 -0.68 -17.26
CA THR A 78 -0.67 0.62 -16.70
C THR A 78 -0.54 0.54 -15.19
N VAL A 79 -1.49 -0.13 -14.52
CA VAL A 79 -1.40 -0.39 -13.07
C VAL A 79 -0.21 -1.30 -12.75
N ALA A 80 -0.03 -2.39 -13.49
CA ALA A 80 1.08 -3.32 -13.26
C ALA A 80 2.45 -2.64 -13.38
N ARG A 81 2.63 -1.75 -14.37
CA ARG A 81 3.85 -0.93 -14.52
C ARG A 81 4.03 0.05 -13.37
N ALA A 82 2.95 0.68 -12.89
CA ALA A 82 3.01 1.57 -11.74
C ALA A 82 3.44 0.82 -10.47
N LYS A 83 2.83 -0.33 -10.17
CA LYS A 83 3.21 -1.17 -9.02
C LYS A 83 4.66 -1.66 -9.06
N LYS A 84 5.16 -2.05 -10.23
CA LYS A 84 6.59 -2.39 -10.37
C LYS A 84 7.51 -1.24 -9.95
N ARG A 85 7.12 0.01 -10.24
CA ARG A 85 7.88 1.20 -9.83
C ARG A 85 7.75 1.45 -8.33
N TRP A 86 6.54 1.40 -7.78
CA TRP A 86 6.30 1.52 -6.33
C TRP A 86 7.02 0.44 -5.52
N GLN A 87 7.11 -0.78 -6.05
CA GLN A 87 7.94 -1.84 -5.49
C GLN A 87 9.41 -1.43 -5.47
N LYS A 88 9.94 -0.94 -6.59
CA LYS A 88 11.35 -0.54 -6.71
C LYS A 88 11.74 0.58 -5.74
N ILE A 89 10.82 1.49 -5.42
CA ILE A 89 11.05 2.59 -4.47
C ILE A 89 10.59 2.27 -3.04
N GLY A 90 10.22 1.02 -2.75
CA GLY A 90 9.93 0.55 -1.38
C GLY A 90 8.59 0.95 -0.79
N VAL A 91 7.61 1.36 -1.61
CA VAL A 91 6.24 1.70 -1.13
C VAL A 91 5.44 0.43 -0.86
N ILE A 92 5.62 -0.58 -1.72
CA ILE A 92 4.98 -1.89 -1.61
C ILE A 92 6.03 -2.99 -1.80
N TYR A 93 5.72 -4.21 -1.38
CA TYR A 93 6.56 -5.37 -1.61
C TYR A 93 5.75 -6.59 -2.02
N ARG A 94 6.38 -7.56 -2.67
CA ARG A 94 5.71 -8.79 -3.10
C ARG A 94 5.57 -9.77 -1.94
N VAL A 95 4.36 -10.31 -1.83
CA VAL A 95 4.00 -11.33 -0.84
C VAL A 95 4.14 -12.74 -1.43
N ASN A 96 3.95 -12.89 -2.74
CA ASN A 96 4.07 -14.17 -3.44
C ASN A 96 4.45 -13.97 -4.92
N TYR A 97 4.67 -15.09 -5.62
CA TYR A 97 4.97 -15.10 -7.06
C TYR A 97 3.76 -14.78 -7.96
N ASN A 98 2.54 -14.80 -7.41
CA ASN A 98 1.29 -14.54 -8.14
C ASN A 98 0.99 -13.04 -8.30
N GLY A 99 1.90 -12.16 -7.86
CA GLY A 99 1.75 -10.71 -8.02
C GLY A 99 0.89 -10.04 -6.95
N VAL A 100 0.73 -10.67 -5.78
CA VAL A 100 0.16 -10.02 -4.60
C VAL A 100 1.21 -9.12 -3.95
N TYR A 101 0.77 -7.91 -3.58
CA TYR A 101 1.62 -6.92 -2.91
C TYR A 101 1.05 -6.56 -1.55
N ALA A 102 1.93 -6.25 -0.61
CA ALA A 102 1.62 -5.62 0.67
C ALA A 102 2.36 -4.28 0.78
N TYR A 103 2.07 -3.52 1.82
CA TYR A 103 2.63 -2.18 2.01
C TYR A 103 3.87 -2.21 2.91
N SER A 104 4.84 -1.37 2.57
CA SER A 104 5.91 -1.05 3.51
C SER A 104 5.32 -0.40 4.78
N PRO A 105 5.77 -0.78 5.99
CA PRO A 105 5.34 -0.14 7.24
C PRO A 105 5.64 1.37 7.28
N LYS A 106 6.63 1.84 6.50
CA LYS A 106 6.92 3.28 6.32
C LYS A 106 5.77 4.03 5.62
N MET A 107 4.97 3.32 4.81
CA MET A 107 3.83 3.86 4.07
C MET A 107 2.50 3.59 4.77
N LEU A 108 2.22 2.33 5.10
CA LEU A 108 0.91 1.92 5.63
C LEU A 108 1.07 0.78 6.63
N ILE A 109 0.41 0.93 7.77
CA ILE A 109 0.24 -0.12 8.79
C ILE A 109 -1.25 -0.41 8.93
N MET A 110 -1.64 -1.67 8.92
CA MET A 110 -3.03 -2.08 9.10
C MET A 110 -3.16 -2.91 10.37
N LYS A 111 -4.22 -2.65 11.14
CA LYS A 111 -4.66 -3.53 12.22
C LYS A 111 -5.91 -4.30 11.80
N ASP A 112 -5.92 -5.59 12.10
CA ASP A 112 -7.12 -6.42 11.93
C ASP A 112 -8.21 -6.04 12.95
N GLU A 113 -9.35 -6.74 12.91
CA GLU A 113 -10.47 -6.49 13.82
C GLU A 113 -10.15 -6.83 15.29
N LYS A 114 -9.09 -7.60 15.55
CA LYS A 114 -8.61 -7.93 16.90
C LYS A 114 -7.62 -6.89 17.43
N GLY A 115 -7.11 -6.02 16.56
CA GLY A 115 -6.14 -4.98 16.89
C GLY A 115 -4.69 -5.38 16.63
N ASP A 116 -4.48 -6.56 16.05
CA ASP A 116 -3.15 -7.06 15.70
C ASP A 116 -2.66 -6.43 14.40
N VAL A 117 -1.38 -6.07 14.35
CA VAL A 117 -0.77 -5.58 13.11
C VAL A 117 -0.75 -6.71 12.09
N VAL A 118 -1.34 -6.47 10.92
CA VAL A 118 -1.35 -7.42 9.81
C VAL A 118 0.06 -7.55 9.23
N LYS A 119 0.68 -8.69 9.45
CA LYS A 119 2.04 -9.02 8.98
C LYS A 119 1.95 -10.00 7.82
N LEU A 120 2.53 -9.63 6.67
CA LEU A 120 2.57 -10.47 5.47
C LEU A 120 4.03 -10.81 5.12
N PRO A 121 4.29 -12.01 4.58
CA PRO A 121 5.65 -12.39 4.20
C PRO A 121 6.16 -11.52 3.03
N ALA A 122 7.47 -11.30 2.98
CA ALA A 122 8.13 -10.72 1.81
C ALA A 122 8.96 -11.80 1.11
N ILE A 123 8.81 -11.92 -0.21
CA ILE A 123 9.66 -12.82 -1.03
C ILE A 123 10.95 -12.14 -1.49
N ASP A 124 11.09 -10.83 -1.26
CA ASP A 124 12.33 -10.08 -1.51
C ASP A 124 13.16 -10.03 -0.23
N VAL A 125 14.34 -10.66 -0.25
CA VAL A 125 15.23 -10.79 0.91
C VAL A 125 15.63 -9.43 1.49
N ARG A 126 15.79 -8.39 0.66
CA ARG A 126 16.13 -7.05 1.13
C ARG A 126 14.99 -6.47 1.95
N VAL A 127 13.78 -6.57 1.43
CA VAL A 127 12.58 -6.09 2.12
C VAL A 127 12.32 -6.88 3.40
N ALA A 128 12.52 -8.20 3.37
CA ALA A 128 12.35 -9.04 4.56
C ALA A 128 13.22 -8.56 5.73
N SER A 129 14.47 -8.13 5.47
CA SER A 129 15.35 -7.57 6.50
C SER A 129 14.87 -6.22 7.07
N GLU A 130 14.26 -5.35 6.25
CA GLU A 130 13.69 -4.09 6.71
C GLU A 130 12.44 -4.30 7.56
N LEU A 131 11.61 -5.29 7.23
CA LEU A 131 10.36 -5.58 7.95
C LEU A 131 10.61 -6.06 9.38
N VAL A 132 11.70 -6.77 9.65
CA VAL A 132 12.04 -7.24 11.01
C VAL A 132 12.19 -6.07 12.00
N ALA A 133 12.62 -4.89 11.55
CA ALA A 133 12.75 -3.71 12.40
C ALA A 133 11.40 -3.08 12.81
N TYR A 134 10.32 -3.42 12.11
CA TYR A 134 8.95 -2.93 12.36
C TYR A 134 8.04 -4.00 12.96
N HIS A 135 8.56 -5.22 13.16
CA HIS A 135 7.84 -6.37 13.68
C HIS A 135 8.14 -6.60 15.15
#